data_AF-D8UJ25-F1
#
_entry.id   AF-D8UJ25-F1
#
_cell.length_a   1.000
_cell.length_b   1.000
_cell.length_c   1.000
_cell.angle_alpha   90.00
_cell.angle_beta   90.00
_cell.angle_gamma   90.00
#
_symmetry.space_group_name_H-M   'P 1'
#
loop_
_entity.id
_entity.type
_entity.pdbx_description
1 polymer ?
#
loop_
_entity_poly.entity_id
_entity_poly.type
_entity_poly.pdbx_seq_one_letter_code
_entity_poly.pdbx_strand_id
1 'polypeptide(L)'
;ITGLYVTFVFAIGRFLRLSVSSLRLRIPTEDLPSTRRLVALCQDIYVARAEGELVLEEQLFRALINVYRSPELLFELSRKKHKQA
;
A
#
# COMPACT_ATOMS: atom_id res chain seq x y z
N ILE A 1 7.49 11.60 42.53
CA ILE A 1 6.32 10.76 42.20
C ILE A 1 5.46 11.43 41.12
N THR A 2 5.05 12.70 41.30
CA THR A 2 4.20 13.44 40.34
C THR A 2 4.75 13.53 38.91
N GLY A 3 6.07 13.72 38.75
CA GLY A 3 6.71 13.80 37.43
C GLY A 3 6.58 12.52 36.60
N LEU A 4 6.64 11.34 37.22
CA LEU A 4 6.49 10.04 36.55
C LEU A 4 5.06 9.87 36.01
N TYR A 5 4.06 10.31 36.77
CA TYR A 5 2.66 10.24 36.36
C TYR A 5 2.39 11.15 35.14
N VAL A 6 2.89 12.39 35.18
CA VAL A 6 2.72 13.34 34.08
C VAL A 6 3.39 12.86 32.81
N THR A 7 4.62 12.33 32.89
CA THR A 7 5.32 11.81 31.70
C THR A 7 4.65 10.57 31.12
N PHE A 8 4.16 9.66 31.97
CA PHE A 8 3.45 8.46 31.53
C PHE A 8 2.12 8.78 30.83
N VAL A 9 1.30 9.64 31.42
CA VAL A 9 0.03 10.09 30.81
C VAL A 9 0.29 10.83 29.50
N PHE A 10 1.32 11.68 29.45
CA PHE A 10 1.70 12.38 28.22
C PHE A 10 2.22 11.44 27.13
N ALA A 11 2.98 10.41 27.50
CA ALA A 11 3.45 9.38 26.57
C ALA A 11 2.28 8.61 25.96
N ILE A 12 1.29 8.20 26.76
CA ILE A 12 0.08 7.53 26.28
C ILE A 12 -0.74 8.45 25.38
N GLY A 13 -0.95 9.71 25.78
CA GLY A 13 -1.67 10.69 24.97
C GLY A 13 -0.99 10.94 23.62
N ARG A 14 0.34 10.99 23.59
CA ARG A 14 1.12 11.13 22.36
C ARG A 14 1.06 9.87 21.50
N PHE A 15 1.11 8.68 22.11
CA PHE A 15 0.99 7.41 21.40
C PHE A 15 -0.38 7.29 20.70
N LEU A 16 -1.47 7.53 21.44
CA LEU A 16 -2.82 7.54 20.89
C LEU A 16 -2.97 8.57 19.76
N ARG A 17 -2.40 9.78 19.93
CA ARG A 17 -2.42 10.82 18.88
C ARG A 17 -1.68 10.38 17.62
N LEU A 18 -0.54 9.70 17.74
CA LEU A 18 0.21 9.19 16.60
C LEU A 18 -0.60 8.12 15.85
N SER A 19 -1.20 7.16 16.56
CA SER A 19 -2.02 6.11 15.95
C SER A 19 -3.18 6.66 15.12
N VAL A 20 -3.84 7.72 15.58
CA VAL A 20 -4.96 8.35 14.87
C VAL A 20 -4.48 9.29 13.75
N SER A 21 -3.38 10.02 13.96
CA SER A 21 -2.89 10.98 12.97
C SER A 21 -2.35 10.32 11.69
N SER A 22 -1.86 9.09 11.79
CA SER A 22 -1.35 8.31 10.66
C SER A 22 -2.43 7.72 9.77
N LEU A 23 -3.70 7.73 10.17
CA LEU A 23 -4.81 7.15 9.41
C LEU A 23 -4.98 7.83 8.04
N ARG A 24 -4.86 9.16 7.97
CA ARG A 24 -5.05 9.90 6.71
C ARG A 24 -4.02 9.57 5.63
N LEU A 25 -2.79 9.26 6.03
CA LEU A 25 -1.71 8.90 5.11
C LEU A 25 -1.91 7.51 4.49
N ARG A 26 -2.74 6.66 5.10
CA ARG A 26 -3.02 5.28 4.65
C ARG A 26 -4.24 5.16 3.74
N ILE A 27 -5.12 6.17 3.72
CA ILE A 27 -6.34 6.19 2.89
C ILE A 27 -6.07 5.79 1.43
N PRO A 28 -5.04 6.34 0.73
CA PRO A 28 -4.82 6.03 -0.69
C PRO A 28 -4.44 4.57 -0.96
N THR A 29 -3.96 3.82 0.05
CA THR A 29 -3.53 2.43 -0.08
C THR A 29 -4.49 1.42 0.56
N GLU A 30 -5.25 1.84 1.56
CA GLU A 30 -6.22 0.98 2.25
C GLU A 30 -7.59 1.02 1.56
N ASP A 31 -8.01 2.16 1.01
CA ASP A 31 -9.33 2.36 0.41
C ASP A 31 -9.32 2.24 -1.13
N LEU A 32 -8.94 1.07 -1.67
CA LEU A 32 -9.00 0.80 -3.12
C LEU A 32 -10.30 0.09 -3.54
N PRO A 33 -10.97 0.54 -4.62
CA PRO A 33 -12.24 -0.04 -5.08
C PRO A 33 -12.10 -1.46 -5.68
N SER A 34 -10.96 -1.80 -6.28
CA SER A 34 -10.65 -3.18 -6.69
C SER A 34 -9.15 -3.43 -6.81
N THR A 35 -8.65 -4.51 -6.20
CA THR A 35 -7.21 -4.86 -6.16
C THR A 35 -6.83 -5.98 -7.12
N ARG A 36 -7.80 -6.52 -7.89
CA ARG A 36 -7.60 -7.74 -8.69
C ARG A 36 -6.46 -7.66 -9.71
N ARG A 37 -6.24 -6.50 -10.34
CA ARG A 37 -5.13 -6.30 -11.29
C ARG A 37 -3.76 -6.25 -10.62
N LEU A 38 -3.68 -5.61 -9.45
CA LEU A 38 -2.46 -5.59 -8.63
C LEU A 38 -2.10 -7.00 -8.15
N VAL A 39 -3.11 -7.78 -7.71
CA VAL A 39 -2.91 -9.17 -7.31
C VAL A 39 -2.44 -10.02 -8.49
N ALA A 40 -3.02 -9.85 -9.68
CA ALA A 40 -2.55 -10.54 -10.88
C ALA A 40 -1.08 -10.19 -11.20
N LEU A 41 -0.71 -8.90 -11.14
CA LEU A 41 0.68 -8.48 -11.35
C LEU A 41 1.64 -9.12 -10.33
N CYS A 42 1.27 -9.17 -9.05
CA CYS A 42 2.07 -9.85 -8.03
C CYS A 42 2.18 -11.36 -8.30
N GLN A 43 1.13 -11.99 -8.82
CA GLN A 43 1.14 -13.39 -9.20
C GLN A 43 2.04 -13.63 -10.42
N ASP A 44 2.03 -12.74 -11.41
CA ASP A 44 2.91 -12.83 -12.58
C ASP A 44 4.39 -12.72 -12.17
N ILE A 45 4.72 -11.84 -11.21
CA ILE A 45 6.06 -11.75 -10.60
C ILE A 45 6.45 -13.07 -9.92
N TYR A 46 5.50 -13.67 -9.18
CA TYR A 46 5.74 -14.94 -8.50
C TYR A 46 6.00 -16.08 -9.51
N VAL A 47 5.25 -16.12 -10.61
CA VAL A 47 5.45 -17.10 -11.69
C VAL A 47 6.80 -16.88 -12.39
N ALA A 48 7.13 -15.64 -12.77
CA ALA A 48 8.41 -15.32 -13.41
C ALA A 48 9.61 -15.74 -12.54
N ARG A 49 9.50 -15.56 -11.21
CA ARG A 49 10.51 -16.04 -10.26
C ARG A 49 10.59 -17.56 -10.20
N ALA A 50 9.46 -18.27 -10.30
CA ALA A 50 9.42 -19.73 -10.31
C ALA A 50 10.03 -20.32 -11.60
N GLU A 51 9.90 -19.61 -12.72
CA GLU A 51 10.47 -19.99 -14.03
C GLU A 51 11.96 -19.60 -14.17
N GLY A 52 12.46 -18.70 -13.32
CA GLY A 52 13.85 -18.21 -13.37
C GLY A 52 14.10 -17.12 -14.40
N GLU A 53 13.04 -16.50 -14.94
CA GLU A 53 13.09 -15.42 -15.92
C GLU A 53 13.36 -14.05 -15.26
N LEU A 54 14.61 -13.85 -14.82
CA LEU A 54 15.03 -12.68 -14.02
C LEU A 54 14.81 -11.33 -14.71
N VAL A 55 14.93 -11.28 -16.05
CA VAL A 55 14.73 -10.05 -16.82
C VAL A 55 13.27 -9.62 -16.79
N LEU A 56 12.35 -10.59 -16.92
CA LEU A 56 10.91 -10.34 -16.85
C LEU A 56 10.49 -9.94 -15.43
N GLU A 57 11.04 -10.62 -14.43
CA GLU A 57 10.83 -10.29 -13.02
C GLU A 57 11.21 -8.83 -12.72
N GLU A 58 12.40 -8.37 -13.16
CA GLU A 58 12.84 -7.00 -12.93
C GLU A 58 11.91 -5.97 -13.59
N GLN A 59 11.45 -6.24 -14.81
CA GLN A 59 10.54 -5.35 -15.52
C GLN A 59 9.18 -5.24 -14.82
N LEU A 60 8.59 -6.37 -14.42
CA LEU A 60 7.34 -6.41 -13.67
C LEU A 60 7.48 -5.71 -12.31
N PHE A 61 8.60 -5.89 -11.62
CA PHE A 61 8.86 -5.24 -10.34
C PHE A 61 9.03 -3.72 -10.48
N ARG A 62 9.72 -3.24 -11.51
CA ARG A 62 9.80 -1.81 -11.83
C ARG A 62 8.43 -1.20 -12.13
N ALA A 63 7.59 -1.92 -12.87
CA ALA A 63 6.22 -1.47 -13.14
C ALA A 63 5.42 -1.36 -11.83
N LEU A 64 5.52 -2.33 -10.92
CA LEU A 64 4.88 -2.29 -9.61
C LEU A 64 5.32 -1.06 -8.80
N ILE A 65 6.62 -0.76 -8.74
CA ILE A 65 7.14 0.42 -8.03
C ILE A 65 6.57 1.72 -8.62
N ASN A 66 6.52 1.83 -9.94
CA ASN A 66 6.00 3.03 -10.61
C ASN A 66 4.52 3.26 -10.30
N VAL A 67 3.73 2.20 -10.20
CA VAL A 67 2.32 2.28 -9.79
C VAL A 67 2.19 2.78 -8.35
N TYR A 68 2.98 2.26 -7.41
CA TYR A 68 2.95 2.72 -6.02
C TYR A 68 3.52 4.12 -5.81
N ARG A 69 4.36 4.62 -6.72
CA ARG A 69 4.90 5.99 -6.67
C ARG A 69 3.86 7.06 -7.03
N SER A 70 2.87 6.73 -7.86
CA SER A 70 1.82 7.67 -8.27
C SER A 70 0.44 7.21 -7.77
N PRO A 71 -0.20 7.95 -6.83
CA PRO A 71 -1.53 7.60 -6.34
C PRO A 71 -2.61 7.68 -7.44
N GLU A 72 -2.39 8.50 -8.48
CA GLU A 72 -3.29 8.60 -9.63
C GLU A 72 -3.31 7.31 -10.44
N LEU A 73 -2.12 6.76 -10.76
CA LEU A 73 -2.00 5.49 -11.48
C LEU A 73 -2.56 4.33 -10.65
N LEU A 74 -2.32 4.33 -9.34
CA LEU A 74 -2.88 3.34 -8.42
C LEU A 74 -4.43 3.36 -8.43
N PHE A 75 -5.02 4.55 -8.44
CA PHE A 75 -6.47 4.70 -8.53
C PHE A 75 -7.03 4.29 -9.89
N GLU A 76 -6.36 4.64 -10.99
CA GLU A 76 -6.78 4.23 -12.35
C GLU A 76 -6.71 2.73 -12.57
N LEU A 77 -5.67 2.07 -12.03
CA LEU A 77 -5.53 0.62 -12.09
C LEU A 77 -6.60 -0.11 -11.27
N SER A 78 -6.99 0.48 -10.14
CA SER A 78 -8.04 -0.06 -9.28
C SER A 78 -9.45 0.28 -9.74
N ARG A 79 -9.62 1.25 -10.66
CA ARG A 79 -10.91 1.56 -11.28
C ARG A 79 -11.40 0.34 -12.08
N LYS A 80 -12.58 -0.18 -11.70
CA LYS A 80 -13.27 -1.23 -12.45
C LYS A 80 -13.41 -0.76 -13.90
N LYS A 81 -12.84 -1.47 -14.88
CA LYS A 81 -13.30 -1.34 -16.26
C LYS A 81 -14.74 -1.85 -16.23
N HIS A 82 -15.72 -0.96 -16.36
CA HIS A 82 -17.06 -1.36 -16.79
C HIS A 82 -16.85 -2.08 -18.12
N LYS A 83 -16.91 -3.42 -18.10
CA LYS A 83 -17.21 -4.17 -19.31
C LYS A 83 -18.62 -3.72 -19.67
N GLN A 84 -18.71 -2.78 -20.60
CA GLN A 84 -19.90 -2.61 -21.42
C GLN A 84 -20.03 -3.93 -22.18
N ALA A 85 -20.95 -4.76 -21.71
CA ALA A 85 -21.50 -5.88 -22.46
C ALA A 85 -22.76 -5.36 -23.17
#